data_AF-A0A968X0U6-F1
#
_entry.id   AF-A0A968X0U6-F1
#
_cell.length_a   1.000
_cell.length_b   1.000
_cell.length_c   1.000
_cell.angle_alpha   90.00
_cell.angle_beta   90.00
_cell.angle_gamma   90.00
#
_symmetry.space_group_name_H-M   'P 1'
#
loop_
_entity.id
_entity.type
_entity.pdbx_description
1 polymer ?
#
loop_
_entity_poly.entity_id
_entity_poly.type
_entity_poly.pdbx_seq_one_letter_code
_entity_poly.pdbx_strand_id
1 'polypeptide(L)'
;MMKARKSTQVKTISDPVSAFCTTILNTTTQRAYRTDLRSFVEWLEAKYAEVFDIASITPSDVHVYKQDLIREGRSPATVNRALVSIGKFAKWCVTQDMRQDNFATRIPDCAWRSCVT
;
A
#
# COMPACT_ATOMS: atom_id res chain seq x y z
N MET A 1 14.83 0.88 -21.02
CA MET A 1 13.55 0.34 -21.55
C MET A 1 12.46 0.57 -20.52
N MET A 2 11.74 1.70 -20.60
CA MET A 2 10.56 1.98 -19.76
C MET A 2 9.33 1.44 -20.48
N LYS A 3 8.73 0.36 -19.98
CA LYS A 3 7.44 -0.13 -20.50
C LYS A 3 6.39 0.95 -20.22
N ALA A 4 5.80 1.50 -21.28
CA ALA A 4 4.59 2.30 -21.19
C ALA A 4 3.53 1.49 -20.42
N ARG A 5 3.12 1.98 -19.24
CA ARG A 5 2.10 1.31 -18.43
C ARG A 5 0.76 1.55 -19.12
N LYS A 6 0.17 0.47 -19.63
CA LYS A 6 -1.14 0.50 -20.30
C LYS A 6 -2.20 0.82 -19.24
N SER A 7 -2.88 1.94 -19.43
CA SER A 7 -4.11 2.31 -18.72
C SER A 7 -5.12 1.18 -18.93
N THR A 8 -5.23 0.29 -17.94
CA THR A 8 -6.12 -0.87 -17.99
C THR A 8 -7.29 -0.52 -17.10
N GLN A 9 -8.43 -0.30 -17.75
CA GLN A 9 -9.75 -0.08 -17.16
C GLN A 9 -10.02 -1.11 -16.05
N VAL A 10 -9.96 -0.69 -14.78
CA VAL A 10 -10.50 -1.49 -13.67
C VAL A 10 -11.77 -0.81 -13.18
N LYS A 11 -12.85 -1.58 -13.27
CA LYS A 11 -14.23 -1.20 -12.96
C LYS A 11 -14.33 -0.45 -11.64
N THR A 12 -14.99 0.68 -11.70
CA THR A 12 -15.44 1.55 -10.61
C THR A 12 -15.91 0.75 -9.38
N ILE A 13 -15.03 0.58 -8.39
CA ILE A 13 -15.40 0.41 -6.98
C ILE A 13 -15.00 1.73 -6.32
N SER A 14 -15.96 2.37 -5.65
CA SER A 14 -15.91 3.76 -5.18
C SER A 14 -14.78 4.11 -4.22
N ASP A 15 -14.09 3.13 -3.62
CA ASP A 15 -12.80 3.25 -2.95
C ASP A 15 -12.42 1.86 -2.38
N PRO A 16 -11.44 1.13 -2.96
CA PRO A 16 -11.03 -0.17 -2.44
C PRO A 16 -10.43 -0.09 -1.04
N VAL A 17 -9.89 1.07 -0.63
CA VAL A 17 -9.38 1.30 0.73
C VAL A 17 -10.54 1.29 1.73
N SER A 18 -11.66 1.92 1.39
CA SER A 18 -12.88 1.89 2.22
C SER A 18 -13.45 0.48 2.33
N ALA A 19 -13.49 -0.29 1.25
CA ALA A 19 -13.94 -1.68 1.27
C ALA A 19 -13.04 -2.58 2.13
N PHE A 20 -11.72 -2.38 2.11
CA PHE A 20 -10.82 -3.07 3.03
C PHE A 20 -11.10 -2.67 4.48
N CYS A 21 -11.32 -1.38 4.75
CA CYS A 21 -11.59 -0.89 6.09
C CYS A 21 -12.88 -1.48 6.71
N THR A 22 -13.92 -1.76 5.94
CA THR A 22 -15.17 -2.36 6.46
C THR A 22 -15.00 -3.83 6.86
N THR A 23 -14.00 -4.53 6.33
CA THR A 23 -13.70 -5.92 6.76
C THR A 23 -13.09 -6.00 8.16
N ILE A 24 -12.62 -4.87 8.70
CA ILE A 24 -11.95 -4.79 10.00
C ILE A 24 -12.96 -4.43 11.07
N LEU A 25 -13.16 -5.32 12.05
CA LEU A 25 -14.12 -5.15 13.13
C LEU A 25 -13.73 -4.07 14.16
N ASN A 26 -12.42 -3.85 14.37
CA ASN A 26 -11.93 -2.90 15.36
C ASN A 26 -11.80 -1.49 14.77
N THR A 27 -12.54 -0.53 15.33
CA THR A 27 -12.63 0.86 14.84
C THR A 27 -11.33 1.66 14.99
N THR A 28 -10.58 1.48 16.07
CA THR A 28 -9.26 2.12 16.27
C THR A 28 -8.27 1.62 15.24
N THR A 29 -8.28 0.31 15.00
CA THR A 29 -7.43 -0.35 14.03
C THR A 29 -7.80 0.05 12.60
N GLN A 30 -9.10 0.16 12.30
CA GLN A 30 -9.62 0.66 11.03
C GLN A 30 -9.11 2.08 10.71
N ARG A 31 -9.14 3.00 11.69
CA ARG A 31 -8.64 4.37 11.51
C ARG A 31 -7.14 4.41 11.20
N ALA A 32 -6.35 3.57 11.87
CA ALA A 32 -4.92 3.46 11.61
C ALA A 32 -4.65 2.99 10.18
N TYR A 33 -5.27 1.89 9.75
CA TYR A 33 -5.14 1.39 8.37
C TYR A 33 -5.60 2.42 7.34
N ARG A 34 -6.74 3.08 7.58
CA ARG A 34 -7.24 4.11 6.67
C ARG A 34 -6.26 5.27 6.51
N THR A 35 -5.67 5.72 7.61
CA THR A 35 -4.71 6.83 7.59
C THR A 35 -3.43 6.45 6.85
N ASP A 36 -2.89 5.26 7.14
CA ASP A 36 -1.66 4.79 6.52
C ASP A 36 -1.86 4.52 5.02
N LEU A 37 -2.99 3.91 4.62
CA LEU A 37 -3.32 3.64 3.22
C LEU A 37 -3.61 4.92 2.45
N ARG A 38 -4.35 5.88 3.03
CA ARG A 38 -4.59 7.17 2.38
C ARG A 38 -3.29 7.93 2.14
N SER A 39 -2.38 7.94 3.12
CA SER A 39 -1.07 8.59 2.96
C SER A 39 -0.27 7.97 1.80
N PHE A 40 -0.38 6.66 1.60
CA PHE A 40 0.25 5.97 0.48
C PHE A 40 -0.40 6.31 -0.87
N VAL A 41 -1.73 6.38 -0.91
CA VAL A 41 -2.49 6.80 -2.12
C VAL A 41 -2.11 8.23 -2.51
N GLU A 42 -2.12 9.17 -1.56
CA GLU A 42 -1.74 10.57 -1.77
C GLU A 42 -0.29 10.68 -2.29
N TRP A 43 0.63 9.86 -1.77
CA TRP A 43 2.01 9.81 -2.26
C TRP A 43 2.10 9.27 -3.70
N LEU A 44 1.30 8.25 -4.06
CA LEU A 44 1.26 7.72 -5.42
C LEU A 44 0.73 8.76 -6.41
N GLU A 45 -0.37 9.43 -6.06
CA GLU A 45 -0.97 10.48 -6.88
C GLU A 45 0.00 11.66 -7.06
N ALA A 46 0.68 12.08 -5.99
CA ALA A 46 1.68 13.14 -6.06
C ALA A 46 2.90 12.76 -6.92
N LYS A 47 3.30 11.49 -6.90
CA LYS A 47 4.51 11.02 -7.61
C LYS A 47 4.28 10.77 -9.10
N TYR A 48 3.13 10.21 -9.44
CA TYR A 48 2.82 9.80 -10.81
C TYR A 48 1.87 10.76 -11.53
N ALA A 49 1.27 11.72 -10.81
CA ALA A 49 0.24 12.62 -11.33
C ALA A 49 -0.93 11.88 -12.01
N GLU A 50 -1.17 10.64 -11.59
CA GLU A 50 -2.17 9.72 -12.12
C GLU A 50 -3.18 9.36 -11.03
N VAL A 51 -4.40 9.04 -11.45
CA VAL A 51 -5.45 8.55 -10.55
C VAL A 51 -5.02 7.20 -9.99
N PHE A 52 -5.24 7.01 -8.69
CA PHE A 52 -4.96 5.76 -7.99
C PHE A 52 -5.56 4.54 -8.71
N ASP A 53 -4.69 3.61 -9.10
CA ASP A 53 -5.05 2.32 -9.71
C ASP A 53 -4.29 1.18 -9.03
N ILE A 54 -5.02 0.17 -8.52
CA ILE A 54 -4.42 -0.99 -7.86
C ILE A 54 -3.55 -1.80 -8.83
N ALA A 55 -3.92 -1.86 -10.11
CA ALA A 55 -3.19 -2.60 -11.12
C ALA A 55 -1.85 -1.94 -11.47
N SER A 56 -1.74 -0.61 -11.30
CA SER A 56 -0.52 0.14 -11.61
C SER A 56 0.55 0.03 -10.52
N ILE A 57 0.19 -0.36 -9.29
CA ILE A 57 1.11 -0.46 -8.16
C ILE A 57 2.15 -1.56 -8.41
N THR A 58 3.42 -1.20 -8.33
CA THR A 58 4.53 -2.15 -8.45
C THR A 58 5.22 -2.38 -7.09
N PRO A 59 5.89 -3.53 -6.89
CA PRO A 59 6.71 -3.74 -5.70
C PRO A 59 7.79 -2.67 -5.51
N SER A 60 8.27 -2.09 -6.61
CA SER A 60 9.23 -0.97 -6.59
C SER A 60 8.62 0.27 -5.96
N ASP A 61 7.34 0.56 -6.20
CA ASP A 61 6.66 1.74 -5.63
C ASP A 61 6.65 1.67 -4.10
N VAL A 62 6.39 0.48 -3.54
CA VAL A 62 6.42 0.29 -2.09
C VAL A 62 7.83 0.46 -1.51
N HIS A 63 8.86 0.04 -2.25
CA HIS A 63 10.25 0.25 -1.85
C HIS A 63 10.62 1.74 -1.86
N VAL A 64 10.22 2.47 -2.89
CA VAL A 64 10.52 3.90 -2.99
C VAL A 64 9.73 4.68 -1.93
N TYR A 65 8.48 4.31 -1.66
CA TYR A 65 7.69 4.89 -0.57
C TYR A 65 8.37 4.71 0.79
N LYS A 66 8.89 3.51 1.07
CA LYS A 66 9.70 3.25 2.28
C LYS A 66 10.90 4.21 2.36
N GLN A 67 11.64 4.37 1.27
CA GLN A 67 12.81 5.27 1.25
C GLN A 67 12.40 6.73 1.49
N ASP A 68 11.31 7.18 0.90
CA ASP A 68 10.81 8.54 1.05
C ASP A 68 10.37 8.80 2.50
N LEU A 69 9.67 7.87 3.15
CA LEU A 69 9.33 7.99 4.58
C LEU A 69 10.57 8.05 5.49
N ILE A 70 11.64 7.33 5.15
CA ILE A 70 12.91 7.39 5.89
C ILE A 70 13.59 8.75 5.67
N ARG A 71 13.57 9.27 4.43
CA ARG A 71 14.11 10.60 4.09
C ARG A 71 13.37 11.73 4.78
N GLU A 72 12.05 11.58 4.96
CA GLU A 72 11.21 12.50 5.76
C GLU A 72 11.51 12.44 7.27
N GLY A 73 12.38 11.53 7.73
CA GLY A 73 12.73 11.38 9.14
C GLY A 73 11.64 10.71 9.98
N ARG A 74 10.74 9.94 9.37
CA ARG A 74 9.69 9.22 10.12
C ARG A 74 10.30 8.12 10.97
N SER A 75 9.75 7.92 12.17
CA SER A 75 10.26 6.90 13.08
C SER A 75 10.14 5.50 12.46
N PRO A 76 11.09 4.58 12.71
CA PRO A 76 11.06 3.22 12.17
C PRO A 76 9.74 2.48 12.46
N ALA A 77 9.17 2.71 13.65
CA ALA A 77 7.88 2.15 14.04
C ALA A 77 6.72 2.64 13.13
N THR A 78 6.73 3.92 12.74
CA THR A 78 5.70 4.49 11.84
C THR A 78 5.86 3.96 10.42
N VAL A 79 7.10 3.90 9.92
CA VAL A 79 7.41 3.35 8.59
C VAL A 79 6.96 1.89 8.53
N ASN A 80 7.32 1.10 9.52
CA ASN A 80 6.92 -0.30 9.59
C ASN A 80 5.40 -0.44 9.63
N ARG A 81 4.70 0.35 10.47
CA ARG A 81 3.23 0.33 10.52
C ARG A 81 2.59 0.63 9.16
N ALA A 82 3.10 1.60 8.42
CA ALA A 82 2.60 1.90 7.07
C ALA A 82 2.80 0.71 6.11
N LEU A 83 3.98 0.08 6.13
CA LEU A 83 4.27 -1.09 5.30
C LEU A 83 3.41 -2.30 5.67
N VAL A 84 3.13 -2.51 6.95
CA VAL A 84 2.16 -3.51 7.44
C VAL A 84 0.80 -3.31 6.78
N SER A 85 0.31 -2.07 6.84
CA SER A 85 -0.99 -1.68 6.31
C SER A 85 -1.08 -1.97 4.81
N ILE A 86 -0.05 -1.59 4.05
CA ILE A 86 0.05 -1.85 2.62
C ILE A 86 0.09 -3.35 2.33
N GLY A 87 0.88 -4.14 3.08
CA GLY A 87 0.99 -5.59 2.89
C GLY A 87 -0.32 -6.33 3.12
N LYS A 88 -1.07 -5.95 4.18
CA LYS A 88 -2.40 -6.52 4.45
C LYS A 88 -3.41 -6.15 3.38
N PHE A 89 -3.38 -4.90 2.92
CA PHE A 89 -4.23 -4.44 1.83
C PHE A 89 -3.94 -5.18 0.52
N ALA A 90 -2.66 -5.36 0.16
CA ALA A 90 -2.25 -6.12 -1.02
C ALA A 90 -2.73 -7.58 -0.96
N LYS A 91 -2.60 -8.23 0.20
CA LYS A 91 -3.14 -9.58 0.40
C LYS A 91 -4.65 -9.62 0.25
N TRP A 92 -5.37 -8.63 0.81
CA TRP A 92 -6.81 -8.53 0.67
C TRP A 92 -7.24 -8.36 -0.80
N CYS A 93 -6.54 -7.53 -1.57
CA CYS A 93 -6.81 -7.37 -3.01
C CYS A 93 -6.72 -8.70 -3.77
N VAL A 94 -5.75 -9.56 -3.42
CA VAL A 94 -5.64 -10.90 -4.01
C VAL A 94 -6.81 -11.79 -3.60
N THR A 95 -7.25 -11.74 -2.33
CA THR A 95 -8.42 -12.52 -1.89
C THR A 95 -9.74 -12.09 -2.54
N GLN A 96 -9.83 -10.83 -2.97
CA GLN A 96 -11.00 -10.29 -3.67
C GLN A 96 -10.92 -10.46 -5.20
N ASP A 97 -9.91 -11.18 -5.70
CA ASP A 97 -9.64 -11.37 -7.14
C ASP A 97 -9.50 -10.04 -7.92
N MET A 98 -9.10 -8.97 -7.22
CA MET A 98 -8.82 -7.66 -7.83
C MET A 98 -7.45 -7.67 -8.51
N ARG A 99 -6.57 -8.58 -8.09
CA ARG A 99 -5.21 -8.73 -8.60
C ARG A 99 -4.72 -10.16 -8.36
N GLN A 100 -4.02 -10.73 -9.33
CA GLN A 100 -3.49 -12.10 -9.23
C GLN A 100 -2.18 -12.19 -8.46
N ASP A 101 -1.41 -11.10 -8.40
CA ASP A 101 -0.13 -11.02 -7.69
C ASP A 101 -0.21 -10.12 -6.45
N ASN A 102 0.46 -10.53 -5.37
CA ASN A 102 0.67 -9.67 -4.21
C ASN A 102 1.89 -8.77 -4.47
N PHE A 103 1.65 -7.49 -4.71
CA PHE A 103 2.72 -6.52 -4.98
C PHE A 103 3.60 -6.21 -3.76
N ALA A 104 3.15 -6.54 -2.55
CA ALA A 104 3.91 -6.35 -1.32
C ALA A 104 4.78 -7.57 -0.95
N THR A 105 4.78 -8.66 -1.74
CA THR A 105 5.48 -9.92 -1.39
C THR A 105 7.01 -9.81 -1.27
N ARG A 106 7.62 -8.79 -1.90
CA ARG A 106 9.08 -8.58 -1.82
C ARG A 106 9.54 -7.89 -0.54
N ILE A 107 8.61 -7.59 0.38
CA ILE A 107 8.93 -7.16 1.74
C ILE A 107 9.00 -8.43 2.58
N PRO A 108 10.21 -8.95 2.88
CA PRO A 108 10.31 -10.19 3.63
C PRO A 108 9.66 -10.04 5.00
N ASP A 109 8.84 -11.02 5.36
CA ASP A 109 8.13 -11.13 6.64
C ASP A 109 9.11 -11.03 7.84
N CYS A 110 10.40 -11.31 7.64
CA CYS A 110 11.45 -11.22 8.66
C CYS A 110 12.04 -9.81 8.89
N ALA A 111 11.79 -8.82 8.02
CA ALA A 111 12.15 -7.41 8.30
C ALA A 111 11.20 -6.74 9.33
N TRP A 112 10.20 -7.49 9.79
CA TRP A 112 9.12 -7.05 10.68
C TRP A 112 9.48 -7.06 12.18
N ARG A 113 10.47 -7.84 12.62
CA ARG A 113 10.77 -8.06 14.06
C ARG A 113 12.15 -7.59 14.54
N SER A 114 13.06 -7.19 13.65
CA SER A 114 14.50 -7.11 14.00
C SER A 114 15.11 -5.70 14.04
N CYS A 115 14.32 -4.63 14.09
CA CYS A 115 14.85 -3.28 14.31
C CYS A 115 14.12 -2.53 15.44
N VAL A 116 13.80 -3.25 16.51
CA VAL A 116 13.54 -2.67 17.84
C VAL A 116 14.36 -3.49 18.83
N THR A 117 15.65 -3.16 18.92
CA THR A 117 16.52 -3.43 20.07
C THR A 117 17.38 -2.20 20.26
#